data_AF-A0A524HJN2-F1
#
_entry.id   AF-A0A524HJN2-F1
#
_cell.length_a   1.000
_cell.length_b   1.000
_cell.length_c   1.000
_cell.angle_alpha   90.00
_cell.angle_beta   90.00
_cell.angle_gamma   90.00
#
_symmetry.space_group_name_H-M   'P 1'
#
loop_
_entity.id
_entity.type
_entity.pdbx_description
1 polymer ?
#
loop_
_entity_poly.entity_id
_entity_poly.type
_entity_poly.pdbx_seq_one_letter_code
_entity_poly.pdbx_strand_id
1 'polypeptide(L)'
;MTSGPRSMTSATSTTHEPGSPAPDPMSAPAATIGRASPTPGKPREAEEWVDEYIHRPLASLLIRLLVRTPITPNQVTLISALLGAASGFAMVRGVESPRWMVGSAVLLLLSVVLDCADGQLARAKGTSSTYGTVLDGIADYVVGVSVGLGATWFAVGTYHSGWYALLGLGGVASIVLHSALFDNAKTRYIARARTGYAEREEDLDKVERDRGAAWSERRLRDALLLTLYLQYTRAQQAALRIRPADDPDLFRARYSGRMRLWTWLGSGTHFALAWLAVGLAAIWPAAIPAYLVLHLTLFNLLLGLLVLREKRVGMA
;
A
#
# COMPACT_ATOMS: atom_id res chain seq x y z
N MET A 1 78.63 -41.52 -4.87
CA MET A 1 79.24 -42.65 -4.15
C MET A 1 79.35 -42.21 -2.69
N THR A 2 78.72 -42.76 -1.66
CA THR A 2 78.12 -44.08 -1.42
C THR A 2 77.26 -44.01 -0.14
N SER A 3 76.06 -44.60 -0.21
CA SER A 3 75.32 -45.36 0.83
C SER A 3 75.24 -44.86 2.29
N GLY A 4 73.99 -44.73 2.79
CA GLY A 4 73.64 -44.70 4.21
C GLY A 4 73.82 -46.06 4.93
N PRO A 5 73.41 -46.17 6.21
CA PRO A 5 72.12 -46.83 6.48
C PRO A 5 71.28 -46.27 7.66
N ARG A 6 70.00 -46.67 7.64
CA ARG A 6 68.93 -46.72 8.67
C ARG A 6 69.43 -47.13 10.08
N SER A 7 68.77 -46.95 11.22
CA SER A 7 67.54 -46.32 11.74
C SER A 7 67.56 -46.61 13.25
N MET A 8 67.17 -45.69 14.14
CA MET A 8 66.59 -46.07 15.44
C MET A 8 65.58 -45.03 15.93
N THR A 9 64.37 -45.55 16.12
CA THR A 9 63.17 -45.00 16.74
C THR A 9 63.40 -44.42 18.13
N SER A 10 62.90 -43.22 18.37
CA SER A 10 62.67 -42.66 19.70
C SER A 10 61.28 -42.03 19.71
N ALA A 11 60.34 -42.72 20.37
CA ALA A 11 59.01 -42.24 20.65
C ALA A 11 59.09 -40.98 21.52
N THR A 12 58.42 -39.90 21.11
CA THR A 12 58.17 -38.74 21.97
C THR A 12 56.68 -38.62 22.16
N SER A 13 56.28 -38.74 23.43
CA SER A 13 54.92 -38.80 23.93
C SER A 13 54.10 -37.57 23.55
N THR A 14 52.92 -37.82 23.01
CA THR A 14 51.80 -36.88 22.93
C THR A 14 51.36 -36.50 24.35
N THR A 15 51.63 -35.27 24.77
CA THR A 15 50.95 -34.65 25.91
C THR A 15 49.51 -34.36 25.51
N HIS A 16 48.60 -35.18 26.02
CA HIS A 16 47.16 -34.90 26.04
C HIS A 16 46.91 -33.69 26.94
N GLU A 17 46.52 -32.54 26.36
CA GLU A 17 45.79 -31.53 27.11
C GLU A 17 44.42 -32.11 27.52
N PRO A 18 43.99 -31.99 28.78
CA PRO A 18 42.63 -32.34 29.16
C PRO A 18 41.66 -31.37 28.49
N GLY A 19 40.75 -31.93 27.67
CA GLY A 19 39.75 -31.19 26.93
C GLY A 19 38.91 -30.28 27.83
N SER A 20 38.65 -29.07 27.34
CA SER A 20 37.65 -28.18 27.92
C SER A 20 36.32 -28.93 28.13
N PRO A 21 35.64 -28.73 29.27
CA PRO A 21 34.34 -29.35 29.49
C PRO A 21 33.36 -28.87 28.41
N ALA A 22 32.59 -29.82 27.86
CA ALA A 22 31.52 -29.51 26.92
C ALA A 22 30.55 -28.50 27.57
N PRO A 23 30.10 -27.47 26.83
CA PRO A 23 29.20 -26.46 27.37
C PRO A 23 27.87 -27.10 27.77
N ASP A 24 27.44 -26.79 28.98
CA ASP A 24 26.24 -27.29 29.64
C ASP A 24 24.98 -26.96 28.80
N PRO A 25 24.20 -27.95 28.31
CA PRO A 25 23.08 -27.72 27.39
C PRO A 25 21.90 -26.96 28.03
N MET A 26 21.97 -26.62 29.32
CA MET A 26 20.96 -25.84 30.04
C MET A 26 21.36 -24.37 30.33
N SER A 27 22.50 -23.89 29.82
CA SER A 27 22.98 -22.52 30.02
C SER A 27 22.75 -21.57 28.83
N ALA A 28 21.80 -21.91 27.94
CA ALA A 28 21.40 -21.01 26.86
C ALA A 28 20.83 -19.70 27.46
N PRO A 29 21.42 -18.52 27.17
CA PRO A 29 20.79 -17.28 27.57
C PRO A 29 19.41 -17.22 26.94
N ALA A 30 18.39 -17.01 27.77
CA ALA A 30 17.01 -16.85 27.34
C ALA A 30 17.00 -15.94 26.11
N ALA A 31 16.55 -16.49 24.98
CA ALA A 31 16.48 -15.77 23.72
C ALA A 31 15.67 -14.50 23.96
N THR A 32 16.39 -13.39 24.15
CA THR A 32 15.80 -12.07 24.12
C THR A 32 15.24 -11.99 22.73
N ILE A 33 13.91 -12.03 22.61
CA ILE A 33 13.21 -11.75 21.36
C ILE A 33 13.73 -10.38 20.95
N GLY A 34 14.70 -10.38 20.04
CA GLY A 34 15.29 -9.18 19.49
C GLY A 34 14.12 -8.40 18.94
N ARG A 35 13.84 -7.26 19.57
CA ARG A 35 12.83 -6.32 19.11
C ARG A 35 13.27 -5.98 17.70
N ALA A 36 12.63 -6.59 16.69
CA ALA A 36 12.90 -6.27 15.31
C ALA A 36 12.87 -4.74 15.23
N SER A 37 13.98 -4.14 14.83
CA SER A 37 14.05 -2.69 14.62
C SER A 37 12.84 -2.32 13.78
N PRO A 38 11.96 -1.40 14.25
CA PRO A 38 10.75 -1.08 13.51
C PRO A 38 11.18 -0.70 12.11
N THR A 39 10.68 -1.42 11.11
CA THR A 39 10.90 -1.07 9.70
C THR A 39 10.59 0.41 9.58
N PRO A 40 11.51 1.24 9.05
CA PRO A 40 11.28 2.68 8.96
C PRO A 40 9.92 2.93 8.33
N GLY A 41 9.04 3.60 9.08
CA GLY A 41 7.72 3.96 8.59
C GLY A 41 7.85 4.81 7.34
N LYS A 42 6.84 4.76 6.47
CA LYS A 42 6.74 5.62 5.29
C LYS A 42 7.00 7.08 5.69
N PRO A 43 7.87 7.82 4.97
CA PRO A 43 8.19 9.20 5.33
C PRO A 43 6.91 10.03 5.45
N ARG A 44 6.84 10.81 6.53
CA ARG A 44 5.64 11.55 6.93
C ARG A 44 5.17 12.47 5.80
N GLU A 45 6.09 13.06 5.05
CA GLU A 45 5.77 13.95 3.93
C GLU A 45 5.15 13.28 2.70
N ALA A 46 5.31 11.95 2.57
CA ALA A 46 4.68 11.13 1.54
C ALA A 46 3.37 10.48 2.04
N GLU A 47 3.02 10.73 3.30
CA GLU A 47 1.78 10.27 3.91
C GLU A 47 0.67 11.28 3.66
N GLU A 48 -0.51 10.77 3.31
CA GLU A 48 -1.67 11.59 3.07
C GLU A 48 -2.15 12.22 4.38
N TRP A 49 -2.59 13.48 4.33
CA TRP A 49 -3.03 14.20 5.52
C TRP A 49 -4.16 13.45 6.23
N VAL A 50 -5.16 12.99 5.47
CA VAL A 50 -6.30 12.32 6.09
C VAL A 50 -5.89 10.99 6.72
N ASP A 51 -5.01 10.24 6.07
CA ASP A 51 -4.53 8.98 6.63
C ASP A 51 -3.70 9.22 7.89
N GLU A 52 -2.84 10.24 7.88
CA GLU A 52 -2.00 10.61 9.02
C GLU A 52 -2.83 11.01 10.26
N TYR A 53 -3.88 11.82 10.08
CA TYR A 53 -4.61 12.43 11.19
C TYR A 53 -5.94 11.72 11.54
N ILE A 54 -6.54 10.98 10.62
CA ILE A 54 -7.87 10.39 10.81
C ILE A 54 -7.83 8.87 10.64
N HIS A 55 -7.52 8.36 9.45
CA HIS A 55 -7.72 6.94 9.17
C HIS A 55 -6.74 6.05 9.95
N ARG A 56 -5.44 6.39 10.01
CA ARG A 56 -4.45 5.58 10.74
C ARG A 56 -4.63 5.62 12.25
N PRO A 57 -4.92 6.77 12.91
CA PRO A 57 -5.24 6.77 14.34
C PRO A 57 -6.45 5.90 14.68
N LEU A 58 -7.51 5.95 13.87
CA LEU A 58 -8.68 5.07 14.03
C LEU A 58 -8.32 3.59 13.82
N ALA A 59 -7.55 3.28 12.77
CA ALA A 59 -7.06 1.94 12.50
C ALA A 59 -6.18 1.40 13.65
N SER A 60 -5.30 2.25 14.20
CA SER A 60 -4.44 1.91 15.34
C SER A 60 -5.24 1.54 16.59
N LEU A 61 -6.42 2.15 16.80
CA LEU A 61 -7.32 1.75 17.88
C LEU A 61 -7.86 0.33 17.66
N LEU A 62 -8.30 0.01 16.44
CA LEU A 62 -8.78 -1.33 16.09
C LEU A 62 -7.70 -2.40 16.24
N ILE A 63 -6.45 -2.08 15.89
CA ILE A 63 -5.33 -3.03 15.96
C ILE A 63 -5.00 -3.43 17.39
N ARG A 64 -5.16 -2.53 18.37
CA ARG A 64 -4.96 -2.87 19.78
C ARG A 64 -5.84 -4.04 20.23
N LEU A 65 -6.99 -4.22 19.58
CA LEU A 65 -7.89 -5.34 19.79
C LEU A 65 -7.51 -6.52 18.87
N LEU A 66 -7.39 -6.28 17.56
CA LEU A 66 -7.20 -7.32 16.54
C LEU A 66 -5.86 -8.06 16.67
N VAL A 67 -4.80 -7.42 17.16
CA VAL A 67 -3.47 -8.05 17.29
C VAL A 67 -3.50 -9.28 18.21
N ARG A 68 -4.42 -9.30 19.19
CA ARG A 68 -4.60 -10.41 20.14
C ARG A 68 -5.55 -11.51 19.65
N THR A 69 -6.11 -11.35 18.45
CA THR A 69 -7.08 -12.29 17.86
C THR A 69 -6.42 -13.13 16.76
N PRO A 70 -7.00 -14.29 16.36
CA PRO A 70 -6.51 -15.07 15.23
C PRO A 70 -6.83 -14.44 13.86
N ILE A 71 -7.52 -13.29 13.81
CA ILE A 71 -7.91 -12.62 12.57
C ILE A 71 -6.68 -12.25 11.76
N THR A 72 -6.66 -12.61 10.47
CA THR A 72 -5.53 -12.36 9.56
C THR A 72 -5.68 -11.02 8.85
N PRO A 73 -4.57 -10.37 8.41
CA PRO A 73 -4.65 -9.15 7.59
C PRO A 73 -5.53 -9.33 6.35
N ASN A 74 -5.36 -10.43 5.62
CA ASN A 74 -6.14 -10.71 4.41
C ASN A 74 -7.66 -10.80 4.67
N GLN A 75 -8.08 -11.27 5.86
CA GLN A 75 -9.49 -11.26 6.26
C GLN A 75 -9.99 -9.82 6.46
N VAL A 76 -9.15 -8.97 7.07
CA VAL A 76 -9.47 -7.54 7.25
C VAL A 76 -9.57 -6.84 5.89
N THR A 77 -8.66 -7.10 4.96
CA THR A 77 -8.71 -6.59 3.58
C THR A 77 -10.00 -6.99 2.87
N LEU A 78 -10.40 -8.27 2.97
CA LEU A 78 -11.64 -8.74 2.34
C LEU A 78 -12.88 -8.07 2.96
N ILE A 79 -12.92 -7.91 4.28
CA ILE A 79 -14.01 -7.21 4.96
C ILE A 79 -14.05 -5.74 4.52
N SER A 80 -12.90 -5.07 4.44
CA SER A 80 -12.79 -3.70 3.91
C SER A 80 -13.40 -3.61 2.53
N ALA A 81 -12.99 -4.47 1.60
CA ALA A 81 -13.50 -4.50 0.23
C ALA A 81 -15.01 -4.68 0.17
N LEU A 82 -15.56 -5.60 0.99
CA LEU A 82 -17.00 -5.83 1.08
C LEU A 82 -17.76 -4.62 1.60
N LEU A 83 -17.25 -3.92 2.61
CA LEU A 83 -17.87 -2.70 3.13
C LEU A 83 -17.84 -1.56 2.09
N GLY A 84 -16.72 -1.40 1.38
CA GLY A 84 -16.61 -0.39 0.32
C GLY A 84 -17.54 -0.69 -0.87
N ALA A 85 -17.66 -1.96 -1.28
CA ALA A 85 -18.62 -2.38 -2.31
C ALA A 85 -20.07 -2.17 -1.84
N ALA A 86 -20.38 -2.53 -0.59
CA ALA A 86 -21.69 -2.29 0.01
C ALA A 86 -22.01 -0.79 0.12
N SER A 87 -21.01 0.06 0.35
CA SER A 87 -21.16 1.51 0.32
C SER A 87 -21.62 1.98 -1.06
N GLY A 88 -20.96 1.55 -2.15
CA GLY A 88 -21.36 1.87 -3.52
C GLY A 88 -22.79 1.42 -3.84
N PHE A 89 -23.17 0.20 -3.42
CA PHE A 89 -24.54 -0.28 -3.54
C PHE A 89 -25.55 0.56 -2.73
N ALA A 90 -25.20 0.97 -1.51
CA ALA A 90 -26.05 1.84 -0.71
C ALA A 90 -26.27 3.20 -1.39
N MET A 91 -25.30 3.74 -2.13
CA MET A 91 -25.49 4.97 -2.92
C MET A 91 -26.54 4.79 -4.01
N VAL A 92 -26.60 3.61 -4.66
CA VAL A 92 -27.63 3.29 -5.65
C VAL A 92 -29.03 3.38 -5.03
N ARG A 93 -29.18 2.86 -3.81
CA ARG A 93 -30.43 2.96 -3.02
C ARG A 93 -30.66 4.35 -2.44
N GLY A 94 -29.64 5.19 -2.41
CA GLY A 94 -29.70 6.60 -2.01
C GLY A 94 -30.71 7.42 -2.78
N VAL A 95 -30.97 7.07 -4.04
CA VAL A 95 -31.99 7.71 -4.88
C VAL A 95 -33.40 7.56 -4.27
N GLU A 96 -33.67 6.43 -3.61
CA GLU A 96 -34.98 6.14 -3.00
C GLU A 96 -35.14 6.80 -1.63
N SER A 97 -34.05 6.93 -0.85
CA SER A 97 -34.12 7.48 0.49
C SER A 97 -32.77 8.01 0.98
N PRO A 98 -32.73 9.24 1.53
CA PRO A 98 -31.50 9.85 2.05
C PRO A 98 -30.79 9.04 3.15
N ARG A 99 -31.51 8.19 3.90
CA ARG A 99 -30.91 7.34 4.95
C ARG A 99 -29.85 6.39 4.42
N TRP A 100 -29.98 5.96 3.16
CA TRP A 100 -28.99 5.11 2.50
C TRP A 100 -27.69 5.85 2.23
N MET A 101 -27.72 7.17 2.03
CA MET A 101 -26.51 7.99 1.88
C MET A 101 -25.72 8.09 3.19
N VAL A 102 -26.42 8.24 4.32
CA VAL A 102 -25.77 8.18 5.65
C VAL A 102 -25.13 6.81 5.89
N GLY A 103 -25.86 5.72 5.61
CA GLY A 103 -25.32 4.36 5.72
C GLY A 103 -24.12 4.13 4.81
N SER A 104 -24.18 4.62 3.57
CA SER A 104 -23.09 4.54 2.59
C SER A 104 -21.84 5.27 3.07
N ALA A 105 -21.98 6.47 3.64
CA ALA A 105 -20.86 7.24 4.19
C ALA A 105 -20.16 6.50 5.35
N VAL A 106 -20.95 5.92 6.26
CA VAL A 106 -20.42 5.13 7.38
C VAL A 106 -19.70 3.87 6.88
N LEU A 107 -20.30 3.14 5.93
CA LEU A 107 -19.69 1.95 5.35
C LEU A 107 -18.35 2.27 4.65
N LEU A 108 -18.28 3.38 3.92
CA LEU A 108 -17.07 3.81 3.24
C LEU A 108 -15.98 4.23 4.24
N LEU A 109 -16.33 5.01 5.27
CA LEU A 109 -15.39 5.37 6.33
C LEU A 109 -14.82 4.11 7.02
N LEU A 110 -15.68 3.14 7.34
CA LEU A 110 -15.24 1.88 7.95
C LEU A 110 -14.33 1.08 7.02
N SER A 111 -14.64 1.02 5.72
CA SER A 111 -13.78 0.37 4.72
C SER A 111 -12.38 1.00 4.74
N VAL A 112 -12.27 2.32 4.59
CA VAL A 112 -10.96 3.02 4.56
C VAL A 112 -10.18 2.83 5.87
N VAL A 113 -10.86 2.82 7.02
CA VAL A 113 -10.22 2.58 8.31
C VAL A 113 -9.71 1.12 8.42
N LEU A 114 -10.47 0.14 7.94
CA LEU A 114 -10.05 -1.28 7.95
C LEU A 114 -8.90 -1.55 6.99
N ASP A 115 -8.91 -0.90 5.83
CA ASP A 115 -7.83 -0.90 4.86
C ASP A 115 -6.51 -0.41 5.50
N CYS A 116 -6.56 0.75 6.16
CA CYS A 116 -5.42 1.23 6.96
C CYS A 116 -5.01 0.26 8.09
N ALA A 117 -5.95 -0.54 8.61
CA ALA A 117 -5.72 -1.46 9.71
C ALA A 117 -5.05 -2.76 9.27
N ASP A 118 -5.33 -3.28 8.06
CA ASP A 118 -4.76 -4.54 7.61
C ASP A 118 -3.24 -4.46 7.43
N GLY A 119 -2.72 -3.38 6.88
CA GLY A 119 -1.30 -3.20 6.61
C GLY A 119 -0.55 -2.95 7.91
N GLN A 120 -1.17 -2.24 8.85
CA GLN A 120 -0.62 -2.07 10.20
C GLN A 120 -0.68 -3.40 10.99
N LEU A 121 -1.73 -4.21 10.84
CA LEU A 121 -1.85 -5.53 11.47
C LEU A 121 -0.82 -6.52 10.90
N ALA A 122 -0.59 -6.51 9.58
CA ALA A 122 0.42 -7.33 8.92
C ALA A 122 1.82 -7.01 9.44
N ARG A 123 2.15 -5.72 9.60
CA ARG A 123 3.41 -5.27 10.22
C ARG A 123 3.51 -5.69 11.68
N ALA A 124 2.43 -5.50 12.45
CA ALA A 124 2.41 -5.83 13.88
C ALA A 124 2.56 -7.35 14.14
N LYS A 125 2.01 -8.19 13.26
CA LYS A 125 2.10 -9.66 13.35
C LYS A 125 3.30 -10.26 12.62
N GLY A 126 4.05 -9.47 11.85
CA GLY A 126 5.14 -9.97 11.00
C GLY A 126 4.66 -10.87 9.85
N THR A 127 3.39 -10.74 9.43
CA THR A 127 2.76 -11.58 8.40
C THR A 127 2.57 -10.85 7.07
N SER A 128 3.36 -9.81 6.79
CA SER A 128 3.36 -9.13 5.49
C SER A 128 3.73 -10.11 4.38
N SER A 129 2.92 -10.15 3.33
CA SER A 129 3.08 -11.10 2.23
C SER A 129 2.74 -10.47 0.89
N THR A 130 3.37 -11.00 -0.16
CA THR A 130 3.16 -10.60 -1.56
C THR A 130 1.71 -10.77 -1.98
N TYR A 131 1.09 -11.90 -1.60
CA TYR A 131 -0.32 -12.15 -1.83
C TYR A 131 -1.21 -11.09 -1.15
N GLY A 132 -0.86 -10.70 0.09
CA GLY A 132 -1.57 -9.62 0.80
C GLY A 132 -1.52 -8.30 0.03
N THR A 133 -0.35 -7.90 -0.48
CA THR A 133 -0.19 -6.68 -1.29
C THR A 133 -1.02 -6.70 -2.58
N VAL A 134 -1.11 -7.85 -3.26
CA VAL A 134 -1.95 -7.99 -4.46
C VAL A 134 -3.43 -7.91 -4.10
N LEU A 135 -3.82 -8.59 -3.03
CA LEU A 135 -5.21 -8.60 -2.56
C LEU A 135 -5.68 -7.19 -2.17
N ASP A 136 -4.82 -6.45 -1.47
CA ASP A 136 -4.99 -5.05 -1.08
C ASP A 136 -5.22 -4.15 -2.31
N GLY A 137 -4.32 -4.22 -3.31
CA GLY A 137 -4.51 -3.47 -4.55
C GLY A 137 -5.80 -3.83 -5.31
N ILE A 138 -6.20 -5.11 -5.34
CA ILE A 138 -7.47 -5.52 -5.94
C ILE A 138 -8.66 -4.96 -5.14
N ALA A 139 -8.59 -5.01 -3.81
CA ALA A 139 -9.63 -4.48 -2.92
C ALA A 139 -9.82 -2.98 -3.17
N ASP A 140 -8.75 -2.20 -3.22
CA ASP A 140 -8.77 -0.78 -3.55
C ASP A 140 -9.47 -0.48 -4.88
N TYR A 141 -9.14 -1.23 -5.94
CA TYR A 141 -9.80 -1.10 -7.23
C TYR A 141 -11.31 -1.40 -7.15
N VAL A 142 -11.68 -2.48 -6.45
CA VAL A 142 -13.09 -2.87 -6.28
C VAL A 142 -13.87 -1.79 -5.54
N VAL A 143 -13.32 -1.24 -4.46
CA VAL A 143 -13.94 -0.17 -3.68
C VAL A 143 -14.04 1.11 -4.52
N GLY A 144 -12.96 1.51 -5.18
CA GLY A 144 -12.93 2.70 -6.04
C GLY A 144 -13.97 2.65 -7.16
N VAL A 145 -14.06 1.53 -7.87
CA VAL A 145 -15.07 1.32 -8.93
C VAL A 145 -16.49 1.33 -8.34
N SER A 146 -16.70 0.64 -7.22
CA SER A 146 -18.03 0.56 -6.58
C SER A 146 -18.53 1.94 -6.14
N VAL A 147 -17.67 2.74 -5.50
CA VAL A 147 -17.99 4.11 -5.07
C VAL A 147 -18.20 5.02 -6.27
N GLY A 148 -17.34 4.94 -7.28
CA GLY A 148 -17.46 5.74 -8.50
C GLY A 148 -18.76 5.49 -9.25
N LEU A 149 -19.13 4.22 -9.44
CA LEU A 149 -20.38 3.83 -10.08
C LEU A 149 -21.60 4.20 -9.22
N GLY A 150 -21.53 3.99 -7.90
CA GLY A 150 -22.60 4.36 -6.96
C GLY A 150 -22.88 5.86 -6.96
N ALA A 151 -21.83 6.69 -6.92
CA ALA A 151 -21.90 8.15 -7.03
C ALA A 151 -22.51 8.60 -8.36
N THR A 152 -22.05 8.00 -9.46
CA THR A 152 -22.55 8.32 -10.81
C THR A 152 -24.02 7.97 -10.93
N TRP A 153 -24.42 6.77 -10.47
CA TRP A 153 -25.80 6.33 -10.48
C TRP A 153 -26.69 7.25 -9.64
N PHE A 154 -26.26 7.58 -8.42
CA PHE A 154 -27.00 8.48 -7.54
C PHE A 154 -27.25 9.83 -8.20
N ALA A 155 -26.23 10.42 -8.84
CA ALA A 155 -26.37 11.70 -9.54
C ALA A 155 -27.33 11.60 -10.75
N VAL A 156 -27.19 10.58 -11.59
CA VAL A 156 -28.10 10.37 -12.73
C VAL A 156 -29.55 10.16 -12.27
N GLY A 157 -29.75 9.33 -11.24
CA GLY A 157 -31.08 9.03 -10.70
C GLY A 157 -31.74 10.23 -10.02
N THR A 158 -30.97 11.06 -9.31
CA THR A 158 -31.48 12.23 -8.59
C THR A 158 -31.86 13.38 -9.53
N TYR A 159 -31.09 13.59 -10.60
CA TYR A 159 -31.26 14.74 -11.50
C TYR A 159 -31.88 14.39 -12.85
N HIS A 160 -32.18 13.11 -13.10
CA HIS A 160 -32.82 12.60 -14.32
C HIS A 160 -32.16 13.08 -15.62
N SER A 161 -30.83 13.16 -15.65
CA SER A 161 -30.08 13.65 -16.81
C SER A 161 -28.83 12.82 -17.08
N GLY A 162 -28.68 12.38 -18.34
CA GLY A 162 -27.52 11.61 -18.80
C GLY A 162 -26.20 12.38 -18.76
N TRP A 163 -26.24 13.71 -18.67
CA TRP A 163 -25.05 14.54 -18.44
C TRP A 163 -24.28 14.11 -17.18
N TYR A 164 -24.99 13.71 -16.12
CA TYR A 164 -24.35 13.26 -14.88
C TYR A 164 -23.61 11.92 -15.04
N ALA A 165 -23.94 11.12 -16.05
CA ALA A 165 -23.16 9.94 -16.40
C ALA A 165 -21.79 10.35 -16.97
N LEU A 166 -21.76 11.36 -17.86
CA LEU A 166 -20.50 11.91 -18.39
C LEU A 166 -19.67 12.56 -17.28
N LEU A 167 -20.31 13.32 -16.39
CA LEU A 167 -19.66 13.91 -15.23
C LEU A 167 -19.05 12.84 -14.32
N GLY A 168 -19.81 11.77 -14.04
CA GLY A 168 -19.35 10.63 -13.24
C GLY A 168 -18.17 9.91 -13.86
N LEU A 169 -18.26 9.54 -15.15
CA LEU A 169 -17.16 8.91 -15.89
C LEU A 169 -15.91 9.78 -15.91
N GLY A 170 -16.06 11.09 -16.17
CA GLY A 170 -14.93 12.03 -16.16
C GLY A 170 -14.31 12.22 -14.77
N GLY A 171 -15.15 12.28 -13.73
CA GLY A 171 -14.70 12.37 -12.34
C GLY A 171 -13.91 11.13 -11.90
N VAL A 172 -14.44 9.94 -12.18
CA VAL A 172 -13.77 8.65 -11.90
C VAL A 172 -12.46 8.55 -12.67
N ALA A 173 -12.44 8.88 -13.96
CA ALA A 173 -11.22 8.88 -14.76
C ALA A 173 -10.17 9.85 -14.20
N SER A 174 -10.59 11.03 -13.72
CA SER A 174 -9.69 12.00 -13.08
C SER A 174 -9.11 11.46 -11.78
N ILE A 175 -9.93 10.85 -10.91
CA ILE A 175 -9.47 10.23 -9.65
C ILE A 175 -8.46 9.12 -9.92
N VAL A 176 -8.75 8.23 -10.89
CA VAL A 176 -7.81 7.16 -11.27
C VAL A 176 -6.47 7.75 -11.75
N LEU A 177 -6.52 8.81 -12.55
CA LEU A 177 -5.33 9.52 -13.02
C LEU A 177 -4.56 10.19 -11.87
N HIS A 178 -5.26 10.83 -10.93
CA HIS A 178 -4.68 11.45 -9.74
C HIS A 178 -3.92 10.43 -8.91
N SER A 179 -4.59 9.34 -8.52
CA SER A 179 -3.97 8.28 -7.71
C SER A 179 -2.78 7.65 -8.42
N ALA A 180 -2.90 7.35 -9.72
CA ALA A 180 -1.80 6.74 -10.49
C ALA A 180 -0.56 7.63 -10.57
N LEU A 181 -0.74 8.93 -10.83
CA LEU A 181 0.37 9.88 -10.90
C LEU A 181 0.94 10.23 -9.53
N PHE A 182 0.08 10.30 -8.50
CA PHE A 182 0.51 10.44 -7.12
C PHE A 182 1.38 9.26 -6.68
N ASP A 183 0.94 8.02 -6.90
CA ASP A 183 1.72 6.84 -6.53
C ASP A 183 3.05 6.79 -7.28
N ASN A 184 3.07 7.20 -8.55
CA ASN A 184 4.33 7.34 -9.27
C ASN A 184 5.26 8.36 -8.60
N ALA A 185 4.77 9.59 -8.36
CA ALA A 185 5.55 10.65 -7.72
C ALA A 185 6.03 10.26 -6.31
N LYS A 186 5.15 9.63 -5.52
CA LYS A 186 5.42 9.11 -4.18
C LYS A 186 6.54 8.08 -4.19
N THR A 187 6.45 7.11 -5.10
CA THR A 187 7.45 6.04 -5.20
C THR A 187 8.82 6.62 -5.62
N ARG A 188 8.85 7.54 -6.60
CA ARG A 188 10.08 8.26 -6.99
C ARG A 188 10.69 9.07 -5.84
N TYR A 189 9.85 9.76 -5.07
CA TYR A 189 10.29 10.56 -3.94
C TYR A 189 10.92 9.69 -2.85
N ILE A 190 10.25 8.61 -2.46
CA ILE A 190 10.74 7.68 -1.43
C ILE A 190 12.07 7.04 -1.85
N ALA A 191 12.18 6.60 -3.11
CA ALA A 191 13.42 6.03 -3.64
C ALA A 191 14.60 7.02 -3.54
N ARG A 192 14.36 8.31 -3.86
CA ARG A 192 15.39 9.35 -3.77
C ARG A 192 15.73 9.79 -2.35
N ALA A 193 14.74 9.80 -1.45
CA ALA A 193 14.89 10.23 -0.06
C ALA A 193 15.61 9.21 0.84
N ARG A 194 15.90 8.00 0.32
CA ARG A 194 16.70 6.93 0.94
C ARG A 194 16.22 6.54 2.34
N THR A 195 14.91 6.53 2.58
CA THR A 195 14.32 6.36 3.92
C THR A 195 14.33 4.92 4.45
N GLY A 196 15.10 4.00 3.86
CA GLY A 196 15.07 2.57 4.25
C GLY A 196 13.71 1.88 4.04
N TYR A 197 12.73 2.61 3.50
CA TYR A 197 11.45 2.07 3.02
C TYR A 197 11.72 1.44 1.65
N ALA A 198 12.16 0.18 1.68
CA ALA A 198 12.12 -0.68 0.52
C ALA A 198 10.87 -1.57 0.68
N GLU A 199 9.80 -1.24 -0.04
CA GLU A 199 8.86 -2.29 -0.42
C GLU A 199 9.68 -3.33 -1.18
N ARG A 200 9.81 -4.51 -0.57
CA ARG A 200 10.64 -5.66 -0.95
C ARG A 200 11.27 -5.57 -2.35
N GLU A 201 12.59 -5.57 -2.42
CA GLU A 201 13.31 -5.92 -3.65
C GLU A 201 13.06 -7.41 -3.91
N GLU A 202 12.04 -7.72 -4.72
CA GLU A 202 11.69 -9.09 -5.10
C GLU A 202 12.35 -9.47 -6.43
N ASP A 203 12.75 -10.74 -6.56
CA ASP A 203 13.29 -11.29 -7.79
C ASP A 203 12.16 -11.42 -8.84
N LEU A 204 12.00 -10.39 -9.69
CA LEU A 204 11.01 -10.39 -10.77
C LEU A 204 11.18 -11.58 -11.72
N ASP A 205 12.42 -12.04 -11.93
CA ASP A 205 12.70 -13.16 -12.83
C ASP A 205 12.20 -14.47 -12.22
N LYS A 206 12.22 -14.61 -10.90
CA LYS A 206 11.55 -15.71 -10.20
C LYS A 206 10.03 -15.63 -10.37
N VAL A 207 9.44 -14.45 -10.17
CA VAL A 207 7.98 -14.26 -10.31
C VAL A 207 7.52 -14.54 -11.74
N GLU A 208 8.29 -14.13 -12.75
CA GLU A 208 8.01 -14.38 -14.17
C GLU A 208 8.07 -15.88 -14.49
N ARG A 209 9.05 -16.59 -13.93
CA ARG A 209 9.17 -18.05 -14.05
C ARG A 209 8.02 -18.77 -13.36
N ASP A 210 7.68 -18.38 -12.14
CA ASP A 210 6.57 -18.97 -11.38
C ASP A 210 5.23 -18.74 -12.10
N ARG A 211 5.06 -17.56 -12.73
CA ARG A 211 3.89 -17.24 -13.57
C ARG A 211 3.82 -18.16 -14.79
N GLY A 212 4.95 -18.34 -15.49
CA GLY A 212 5.04 -19.24 -16.63
C GLY A 212 4.73 -20.69 -16.27
N ALA A 213 5.26 -21.18 -15.14
CA ALA A 213 4.95 -22.48 -14.59
C ALA A 213 3.45 -22.61 -14.28
N ALA A 214 2.84 -21.63 -13.60
CA ALA A 214 1.41 -21.64 -13.28
C ALA A 214 0.51 -21.68 -14.52
N TRP A 215 0.88 -20.97 -15.61
CA TRP A 215 0.16 -21.07 -16.89
C TRP A 215 0.30 -22.47 -17.50
N SER A 216 1.50 -23.05 -17.50
CA SER A 216 1.77 -24.38 -18.07
C SER A 216 1.09 -25.51 -17.28
N GLU A 217 1.03 -25.38 -15.95
CA GLU A 217 0.39 -26.32 -15.02
C GLU A 217 -1.14 -26.11 -14.93
N ARG A 218 -1.71 -25.16 -15.70
CA ARG A 218 -3.13 -24.76 -15.65
C ARG A 218 -3.60 -24.35 -14.26
N ARG A 219 -2.70 -23.86 -13.41
CA ARG A 219 -3.00 -23.24 -12.10
C ARG A 219 -3.49 -21.81 -12.33
N LEU A 220 -4.68 -21.68 -12.89
CA LEU A 220 -5.23 -20.40 -13.36
C LEU A 220 -5.28 -19.32 -12.28
N ARG A 221 -5.55 -19.70 -11.03
CA ARG A 221 -5.56 -18.77 -9.89
C ARG A 221 -4.18 -18.15 -9.66
N ASP A 222 -3.16 -18.99 -9.59
CA ASP A 222 -1.79 -18.57 -9.36
C ASP A 222 -1.24 -17.81 -10.56
N ALA A 223 -1.59 -18.25 -11.77
CA ALA A 223 -1.23 -17.58 -13.01
C ALA A 223 -1.82 -16.16 -13.09
N LEU A 224 -3.09 -15.99 -12.70
CA LEU A 224 -3.75 -14.69 -12.62
C LEU A 224 -3.12 -13.81 -11.54
N LEU A 225 -2.97 -14.33 -10.32
CA LEU A 225 -2.37 -13.61 -9.19
C LEU A 225 -0.95 -13.13 -9.53
N LEU A 226 -0.12 -14.03 -10.06
CA LEU A 226 1.25 -13.70 -10.46
C LEU A 226 1.27 -12.71 -11.64
N THR A 227 0.30 -12.75 -12.55
CA THR A 227 0.21 -11.77 -13.65
C THR A 227 -0.12 -10.37 -13.13
N LEU A 228 -1.14 -10.23 -12.27
CA LEU A 228 -1.51 -8.96 -11.64
C LEU A 228 -0.36 -8.43 -10.77
N TYR A 229 0.28 -9.34 -10.04
CA TYR A 229 1.45 -9.03 -9.23
C TYR A 229 2.60 -8.50 -10.06
N LEU A 230 2.94 -9.16 -11.17
CA LEU A 230 4.04 -8.73 -12.04
C LEU A 230 3.80 -7.34 -12.64
N GLN A 231 2.55 -7.02 -12.97
CA GLN A 231 2.19 -5.67 -13.43
C GLN A 231 2.39 -4.63 -12.33
N TYR A 232 1.92 -4.91 -11.11
CA TYR A 232 2.10 -4.05 -9.94
C TYR A 232 3.58 -3.85 -9.61
N THR A 233 4.35 -4.94 -9.49
CA THR A 233 5.77 -4.91 -9.08
C THR A 233 6.66 -4.31 -10.15
N ARG A 234 6.38 -4.47 -11.45
CA ARG A 234 7.15 -3.77 -12.50
C ARG A 234 7.04 -2.24 -12.37
N ALA A 235 5.85 -1.73 -12.06
CA ALA A 235 5.65 -0.30 -11.83
C ALA A 235 6.42 0.19 -10.60
N GLN A 236 6.46 -0.61 -9.53
CA GLN A 236 7.22 -0.28 -8.32
C GLN A 236 8.74 -0.41 -8.49
N GLN A 237 9.23 -1.47 -9.13
CA GLN A 237 10.66 -1.69 -9.33
C GLN A 237 11.31 -0.73 -10.32
N ALA A 238 10.53 -0.17 -11.25
CA ALA A 238 10.99 0.97 -12.03
C ALA A 238 11.46 2.13 -11.13
N ALA A 239 10.88 2.26 -9.92
CA ALA A 239 11.31 3.24 -8.94
C ALA A 239 12.52 2.79 -8.10
N LEU A 240 12.75 1.49 -7.86
CA LEU A 240 13.97 0.99 -7.19
C LEU A 240 15.23 1.23 -8.03
N ARG A 241 15.08 1.31 -9.36
CA ARG A 241 16.17 1.70 -10.27
C ARG A 241 16.55 3.19 -10.19
N ILE A 242 15.78 4.00 -9.47
CA ILE A 242 16.06 5.42 -9.31
C ILE A 242 17.20 5.58 -8.32
N ARG A 243 18.32 6.12 -8.81
CA ARG A 243 19.48 6.41 -7.98
C ARG A 243 19.07 7.37 -6.84
N PRO A 244 19.39 7.02 -5.57
CA PRO A 244 19.20 7.92 -4.44
C PRO A 244 19.85 9.28 -4.69
N ALA A 245 19.30 10.34 -4.09
CA ALA A 245 19.95 11.65 -4.16
C ALA A 245 21.33 11.60 -3.50
N ASP A 246 22.30 12.35 -4.04
CA ASP A 246 23.66 12.41 -3.47
C ASP A 246 23.64 12.94 -2.03
N ASP A 247 22.70 13.86 -1.72
CA ASP A 247 22.35 14.30 -0.38
C ASP A 247 20.83 14.14 -0.14
N PRO A 248 20.40 13.06 0.55
CA PRO A 248 18.99 12.79 0.83
C PRO A 248 18.31 13.82 1.75
N ASP A 249 19.05 14.42 2.69
CA ASP A 249 18.46 15.38 3.65
C ASP A 249 18.21 16.73 2.98
N LEU A 250 19.15 17.20 2.14
CA LEU A 250 18.95 18.37 1.30
C LEU A 250 17.81 18.17 0.29
N PHE A 251 17.70 16.96 -0.27
CA PHE A 251 16.59 16.59 -1.15
C PHE A 251 15.25 16.70 -0.40
N ARG A 252 15.13 16.11 0.79
CA ARG A 252 13.91 16.20 1.61
C ARG A 252 13.57 17.64 1.98
N ALA A 253 14.56 18.44 2.39
CA ALA A 253 14.35 19.86 2.71
C ALA A 253 13.80 20.65 1.52
N ARG A 254 14.25 20.35 0.30
CA ARG A 254 13.84 21.05 -0.92
C ARG A 254 12.49 20.58 -1.48
N TYR A 255 12.16 19.30 -1.36
CA TYR A 255 11.03 18.68 -2.06
C TYR A 255 9.88 18.22 -1.17
N SER A 256 10.05 18.15 0.15
CA SER A 256 9.00 17.73 1.10
C SER A 256 7.70 18.52 0.97
N GLY A 257 7.77 19.86 0.88
CA GLY A 257 6.59 20.70 0.69
C GLY A 257 5.83 20.41 -0.61
N ARG A 258 6.54 20.00 -1.67
CA ARG A 258 5.93 19.58 -2.93
C ARG A 258 5.32 18.19 -2.82
N MET A 259 5.99 17.27 -2.13
CA MET A 259 5.45 15.94 -1.84
C MET A 259 4.14 16.03 -1.04
N ARG A 260 4.05 16.98 -0.10
CA ARG A 260 2.82 17.31 0.64
C ARG A 260 1.70 17.92 -0.22
N LEU A 261 2.02 18.51 -1.37
CA LEU A 261 0.99 18.94 -2.33
C LEU A 261 0.48 17.76 -3.15
N TRP A 262 1.39 16.86 -3.54
CA TRP A 262 1.06 15.61 -4.21
C TRP A 262 0.09 14.75 -3.39
N THR A 263 0.19 14.75 -2.06
CA THR A 263 -0.72 13.97 -1.19
C THR A 263 -2.20 14.36 -1.29
N TRP A 264 -2.54 15.54 -1.81
CA TRP A 264 -3.94 15.90 -2.08
C TRP A 264 -4.56 15.14 -3.26
N LEU A 265 -3.72 14.52 -4.08
CA LEU A 265 -4.09 13.68 -5.23
C LEU A 265 -4.02 12.19 -4.90
N GLY A 266 -3.89 11.84 -3.61
CA GLY A 266 -3.82 10.47 -3.14
C GLY A 266 -5.20 9.83 -2.94
N SER A 267 -5.23 8.50 -2.97
CA SER A 267 -6.46 7.71 -2.85
C SER A 267 -7.15 7.93 -1.50
N GLY A 268 -6.38 8.02 -0.41
CA GLY A 268 -6.92 8.29 0.93
C GLY A 268 -7.69 9.62 1.00
N THR A 269 -7.17 10.66 0.36
CA THR A 269 -7.81 11.98 0.25
C THR A 269 -9.06 11.93 -0.60
N HIS A 270 -9.04 11.23 -1.74
CA HIS A 270 -10.21 11.06 -2.59
C HIS A 270 -11.32 10.30 -1.87
N PHE A 271 -11.00 9.20 -1.18
CA PHE A 271 -11.97 8.48 -0.36
C PHE A 271 -12.49 9.30 0.81
N ALA A 272 -11.65 10.14 1.41
CA ALA A 272 -12.06 11.06 2.47
C ALA A 272 -13.15 12.02 2.02
N LEU A 273 -12.87 12.69 0.90
CA LEU A 273 -13.82 13.59 0.26
C LEU A 273 -15.07 12.85 -0.21
N ALA A 274 -14.93 11.59 -0.65
CA ALA A 274 -16.05 10.77 -1.03
C ALA A 274 -16.98 10.50 0.16
N TRP A 275 -16.52 9.92 1.27
CA TRP A 275 -17.43 9.62 2.38
C TRP A 275 -18.05 10.88 3.01
N LEU A 276 -17.34 12.02 2.98
CA LEU A 276 -17.91 13.33 3.36
C LEU A 276 -19.01 13.77 2.39
N ALA A 277 -18.75 13.74 1.09
CA ALA A 277 -19.72 14.15 0.06
C ALA A 277 -20.95 13.24 0.06
N VAL A 278 -20.75 11.93 0.24
CA VAL A 278 -21.81 10.93 0.38
C VAL A 278 -22.66 11.20 1.62
N GLY A 279 -22.05 11.47 2.77
CA GLY A 279 -22.79 11.80 3.98
C GLY A 279 -23.59 13.10 3.83
N LEU A 280 -22.97 14.13 3.25
CA LEU A 280 -23.60 15.42 3.00
C LEU A 280 -24.76 15.31 1.99
N ALA A 281 -24.68 14.39 1.04
CA ALA A 281 -25.73 14.14 0.05
C ALA A 281 -27.07 13.70 0.64
N ALA A 282 -27.08 13.22 1.90
CA ALA A 282 -28.32 12.95 2.62
C ALA A 282 -29.17 14.21 2.87
N ILE A 283 -28.53 15.39 2.94
CA ILE A 283 -29.20 16.67 3.19
C ILE A 283 -29.10 17.58 1.95
N TRP A 284 -28.00 17.48 1.22
CA TRP A 284 -27.71 18.28 0.04
C TRP A 284 -27.22 17.38 -1.11
N PRO A 285 -28.14 16.81 -1.91
CA PRO A 285 -27.79 15.85 -2.97
C PRO A 285 -26.79 16.38 -4.02
N ALA A 286 -26.65 17.71 -4.15
CA ALA A 286 -25.66 18.33 -5.02
C ALA A 286 -24.21 18.15 -4.55
N ALA A 287 -24.00 17.65 -3.32
CA ALA A 287 -22.69 17.28 -2.81
C ALA A 287 -21.98 16.23 -3.70
N ILE A 288 -22.71 15.27 -4.30
CA ILE A 288 -22.13 14.27 -5.20
C ILE A 288 -21.64 14.91 -6.52
N PRO A 289 -22.47 15.64 -7.29
CA PRO A 289 -21.96 16.40 -8.43
C PRO A 289 -20.84 17.37 -8.08
N ALA A 290 -20.92 18.08 -6.95
CA ALA A 290 -19.88 19.01 -6.51
C ALA A 290 -18.54 18.28 -6.27
N TYR A 291 -18.59 17.11 -5.64
CA TYR A 291 -17.43 16.23 -5.47
C TYR A 291 -16.84 15.83 -6.84
N LEU A 292 -17.66 15.43 -7.81
CA LEU A 292 -17.17 15.06 -9.15
C LEU A 292 -16.56 16.25 -9.90
N VAL A 293 -17.20 17.43 -9.84
CA VAL A 293 -16.70 18.67 -10.44
C VAL A 293 -15.38 19.10 -9.81
N LEU A 294 -15.23 18.98 -8.49
CA LEU A 294 -13.98 19.28 -7.77
C LEU A 294 -12.80 18.49 -8.34
N HIS A 295 -13.00 17.19 -8.61
CA HIS A 295 -11.98 16.33 -9.20
C HIS A 295 -11.68 16.69 -10.65
N LEU A 296 -12.72 16.98 -11.43
CA LEU A 296 -12.58 17.38 -12.83
C LEU A 296 -11.90 18.75 -13.03
N THR A 297 -11.97 19.62 -12.03
CA THR A 297 -11.49 21.00 -12.11
C THR A 297 -10.27 21.21 -11.22
N LEU A 298 -10.47 21.51 -9.93
CA LEU A 298 -9.41 21.93 -9.01
C LEU A 298 -8.28 20.91 -8.93
N PHE A 299 -8.59 19.62 -8.80
CA PHE A 299 -7.55 18.59 -8.70
C PHE A 299 -6.84 18.32 -10.02
N ASN A 300 -7.54 18.41 -11.17
CA ASN A 300 -6.87 18.38 -12.47
C ASN A 300 -5.96 19.59 -12.70
N LEU A 301 -6.35 20.78 -12.23
CA LEU A 301 -5.49 21.97 -12.27
C LEU A 301 -4.26 21.79 -11.37
N LEU A 302 -4.44 21.30 -10.14
CA LEU A 302 -3.34 20.98 -9.24
C LEU A 302 -2.40 19.94 -9.85
N LEU A 303 -2.95 18.87 -10.42
CA LEU A 303 -2.17 17.84 -11.12
C LEU A 303 -1.34 18.46 -12.25
N GLY A 304 -1.97 19.25 -13.12
CA GLY A 304 -1.28 19.92 -14.21
C GLY A 304 -0.13 20.81 -13.73
N LEU A 305 -0.35 21.59 -12.67
CA LEU A 305 0.69 22.43 -12.05
C LEU A 305 1.85 21.60 -11.49
N LEU A 306 1.57 20.48 -10.82
CA LEU A 306 2.60 19.60 -10.25
C LEU A 306 3.42 18.90 -11.34
N VAL A 307 2.76 18.33 -12.36
CA VAL A 307 3.42 17.68 -13.50
C VAL A 307 4.29 18.67 -14.28
N LEU A 308 3.80 19.89 -14.53
CA LEU A 308 4.59 20.93 -15.20
C LEU A 308 5.82 21.33 -14.39
N ARG A 309 5.70 21.38 -13.07
CA ARG A 309 6.82 21.68 -12.16
C ARG A 309 7.83 20.53 -12.07
N GLU A 310 7.41 19.28 -12.22
CA GLU A 310 8.33 18.14 -12.28
C GLU A 310 9.19 18.14 -13.55
N LYS A 311 8.56 18.40 -14.71
CA LYS A 311 9.27 18.48 -16.01
C LYS A 311 10.37 19.54 -16.02
N ARG A 312 10.14 20.71 -15.40
CA ARG A 312 11.11 21.82 -15.36
C ARG A 312 12.33 21.55 -14.49
N VAL A 313 12.25 20.60 -13.55
CA VAL A 313 13.28 20.38 -12.51
C VAL A 313 14.13 19.13 -12.79
N GLY A 314 13.87 18.40 -13.89
CA GLY A 314 14.68 17.22 -14.25
C GLY A 314 14.46 16.04 -13.30
N MET A 315 13.25 15.90 -12.75
CA MET A 315 12.83 14.70 -12.00
C MET A 315 12.21 13.63 -12.94
N ALA A 316 12.17 13.91 -14.25
CA ALA A 316 11.65 13.02 -15.28
C ALA A 316 12.59 11.85 -15.53
#